data_AF-A0A1E3I4D7-F1
#
_entry.id   AF-A0A1E3I4D7-F1
#
_cell.length_a   1.000
_cell.length_b   1.000
_cell.length_c   1.000
_cell.angle_alpha   90.00
_cell.angle_beta   90.00
_cell.angle_gamma   90.00
#
_symmetry.space_group_name_H-M   'P 1'
#
loop_
_entity.id
_entity.type
_entity.pdbx_description
1 polymer ?
#
loop_
_entity_poly.entity_id
_entity_poly.type
_entity_poly.pdbx_seq_one_letter_code
_entity_poly.pdbx_strand_id
1 'polypeptide(L)'
;MSDITLEQKCKLASTLVEQTPPGEINDVINDIRAIIADDEALMPHVLPALRAYNLKQLHVVEHPEEEGLPAHTSLLSEASIVPGAETERYIDAAGKRSFAFDHLTFTVSDYQPYQLPDDEEQFRAELARSLTSYTKNHFPSGYASVSCSQIPLNPEPQPSEPTPAAAVPVESPKESSEPVVKATEPSEIPEITPPADEASATVPPVTDVVPEQINAGDLEPAPTPAVGDVADVKKEELVEPENLEKIDEIVEEEKEKEEGLGEAGESAEERPKVEGDEVPAAEEASPVVEEQGPAVAEESAVAPEETPVKDVEEKLGSLSVEEKKQERVKNPVYTLEVVGNRYNPSNFWTGRWRTRWTVDQAAGQVNGLINVDVHYYEQGNVQLATNHTASFPYPAEPKGTQSVASQIVTSISKIETLYHLELNDVYAELGDKAFRALRRALPVTRQKMDWDKVTGYTLGADLTKARG
;
A
#
# COMPACT_ATOMS: atom_id res chain seq x y z
N MET A 1 -33.00 -27.29 10.04
CA MET A 1 -32.33 -26.79 8.81
C MET A 1 -31.29 -27.83 8.42
N SER A 2 -30.92 -27.94 7.14
CA SER A 2 -29.78 -28.79 6.76
C SER A 2 -28.49 -28.05 7.13
N ASP A 3 -27.61 -28.69 7.89
CA ASP A 3 -26.34 -28.08 8.29
C ASP A 3 -25.44 -27.84 7.07
N ILE A 4 -24.74 -26.71 7.08
CA ILE A 4 -23.87 -26.26 5.99
C ILE A 4 -22.59 -27.12 5.92
N THR A 5 -22.24 -27.62 4.74
CA THR A 5 -21.06 -28.49 4.57
C THR A 5 -19.75 -27.70 4.76
N LEU A 6 -18.65 -28.39 5.07
CA LEU A 6 -17.33 -27.75 5.21
C LEU A 6 -16.93 -27.00 3.93
N GLU A 7 -17.08 -27.64 2.77
CA GLU A 7 -16.89 -27.03 1.44
C GLU A 7 -17.71 -25.74 1.25
N GLN A 8 -18.98 -25.75 1.67
CA GLN A 8 -19.85 -24.56 1.61
C GLN A 8 -19.38 -23.46 2.57
N LYS A 9 -18.86 -23.80 3.76
CA LYS A 9 -18.25 -22.82 4.68
C LYS A 9 -16.98 -22.22 4.07
N CYS A 10 -16.07 -23.04 3.54
CA CYS A 10 -14.82 -22.57 2.91
C CYS A 10 -15.10 -21.69 1.68
N LYS A 11 -16.17 -21.98 0.92
CA LYS A 11 -16.64 -21.13 -0.17
C LYS A 11 -17.25 -19.80 0.31
N LEU A 12 -17.95 -19.76 1.44
CA LEU A 12 -18.39 -18.49 2.04
C LEU A 12 -17.20 -17.68 2.56
N ALA A 13 -16.22 -18.34 3.18
CA ALA A 13 -14.98 -17.73 3.63
C ALA A 13 -14.22 -17.05 2.48
N SER A 14 -14.10 -17.70 1.30
CA SER A 14 -13.46 -17.08 0.14
C SER A 14 -14.20 -15.80 -0.33
N THR A 15 -15.53 -15.75 -0.21
CA THR A 15 -16.31 -14.53 -0.50
C THR A 15 -16.10 -13.42 0.53
N LEU A 16 -15.87 -13.75 1.81
CA LEU A 16 -15.51 -12.75 2.84
C LEU A 16 -14.13 -12.14 2.56
N VAL A 17 -13.14 -12.97 2.17
CA VAL A 17 -11.80 -12.52 1.79
C VAL A 17 -11.84 -11.47 0.66
N GLU A 18 -12.66 -11.69 -0.38
CA GLU A 18 -12.83 -10.73 -1.50
C GLU A 18 -13.52 -9.40 -1.13
N GLN A 19 -14.21 -9.37 0.03
CA GLN A 19 -14.98 -8.25 0.56
C GLN A 19 -14.27 -7.48 1.68
N THR A 20 -13.09 -7.95 2.13
CA THR A 20 -12.28 -7.32 3.17
C THR A 20 -12.02 -5.82 2.90
N PRO A 21 -12.16 -4.94 3.90
CA PRO A 21 -11.69 -3.56 3.81
C PRO A 21 -10.17 -3.46 3.56
N PRO A 22 -9.70 -2.38 2.91
CA PRO A 22 -8.29 -2.23 2.54
C PRO A 22 -7.40 -2.05 3.78
N GLY A 23 -6.52 -3.03 4.04
CA GLY A 23 -5.59 -3.01 5.18
C GLY A 23 -5.94 -3.99 6.30
N GLU A 24 -7.15 -4.53 6.33
CA GLU A 24 -7.68 -5.41 7.41
C GLU A 24 -7.62 -6.91 7.03
N ILE A 25 -6.88 -7.25 5.96
CA ILE A 25 -6.87 -8.59 5.35
C ILE A 25 -6.35 -9.68 6.29
N ASN A 26 -5.33 -9.36 7.09
CA ASN A 26 -4.73 -10.33 8.02
C ASN A 26 -5.70 -10.69 9.14
N ASP A 27 -6.44 -9.71 9.66
CA ASP A 27 -7.39 -9.90 10.75
C ASP A 27 -8.60 -10.73 10.28
N VAL A 28 -9.15 -10.41 9.10
CA VAL A 28 -10.23 -11.19 8.48
C VAL A 28 -9.80 -12.63 8.17
N ILE A 29 -8.56 -12.87 7.71
CA ILE A 29 -8.04 -14.24 7.55
C ILE A 29 -7.98 -14.96 8.90
N ASN A 30 -7.48 -14.32 9.95
CA ASN A 30 -7.34 -14.94 11.28
C ASN A 30 -8.70 -15.29 11.89
N ASP A 31 -9.69 -14.40 11.80
CA ASP A 31 -11.07 -14.68 12.21
C ASP A 31 -11.69 -15.83 11.42
N ILE A 32 -11.51 -15.85 10.10
CA ILE A 32 -11.98 -16.95 9.24
C ILE A 32 -11.35 -18.28 9.65
N ARG A 33 -10.03 -18.32 9.92
CA ARG A 33 -9.33 -19.53 10.37
C ARG A 33 -9.87 -20.02 11.72
N ALA A 34 -10.15 -19.11 12.65
CA ALA A 34 -10.78 -19.45 13.93
C ALA A 34 -12.22 -19.98 13.79
N ILE A 35 -12.98 -19.50 12.80
CA ILE A 35 -14.36 -19.94 12.51
C ILE A 35 -14.41 -21.30 11.79
N ILE A 36 -13.44 -21.58 10.91
CA ILE A 36 -13.40 -22.82 10.10
C ILE A 36 -12.69 -23.95 10.86
N ALA A 37 -11.61 -23.64 11.59
CA ALA A 37 -10.79 -24.56 12.38
C ALA A 37 -10.19 -25.76 11.60
N ASP A 38 -10.02 -25.59 10.29
CA ASP A 38 -9.45 -26.57 9.36
C ASP A 38 -8.71 -25.81 8.23
N ASP A 39 -7.41 -25.60 8.41
CA ASP A 39 -6.58 -24.87 7.43
C ASP A 39 -6.39 -25.68 6.13
N GLU A 40 -6.31 -27.01 6.19
CA GLU A 40 -6.13 -27.88 5.02
C GLU A 40 -7.33 -27.79 4.06
N ALA A 41 -8.56 -27.79 4.60
CA ALA A 41 -9.77 -27.60 3.82
C ALA A 41 -9.96 -26.14 3.36
N LEU A 42 -9.47 -25.16 4.11
CA LEU A 42 -9.67 -23.73 3.83
C LEU A 42 -8.74 -23.21 2.72
N MET A 43 -7.46 -23.57 2.75
CA MET A 43 -6.43 -22.99 1.88
C MET A 43 -6.72 -23.07 0.37
N PRO A 44 -7.23 -24.20 -0.19
CA PRO A 44 -7.58 -24.28 -1.61
C PRO A 44 -8.67 -23.29 -2.07
N HIS A 45 -9.52 -22.81 -1.14
CA HIS A 45 -10.56 -21.82 -1.42
C HIS A 45 -10.09 -20.39 -1.16
N VAL A 46 -9.22 -20.17 -0.17
CA VAL A 46 -8.72 -18.83 0.20
C VAL A 46 -7.62 -18.34 -0.74
N LEU A 47 -6.70 -19.19 -1.21
CA LEU A 47 -5.61 -18.75 -2.09
C LEU A 47 -6.09 -18.04 -3.39
N PRO A 48 -7.10 -18.55 -4.14
CA PRO A 48 -7.66 -17.82 -5.29
C PRO A 48 -8.32 -16.49 -4.91
N ALA A 49 -8.96 -16.41 -3.74
CA ALA A 49 -9.58 -15.19 -3.24
C ALA A 49 -8.55 -14.15 -2.80
N LEU A 50 -7.43 -14.55 -2.18
CA LEU A 50 -6.30 -13.66 -1.88
C LEU A 50 -5.65 -13.13 -3.15
N ARG A 51 -5.50 -13.96 -4.19
CA ARG A 51 -5.07 -13.51 -5.52
C ARG A 51 -6.02 -12.46 -6.09
N ALA A 52 -7.31 -12.76 -6.15
CA ALA A 52 -8.33 -11.83 -6.64
C ALA A 52 -8.38 -10.52 -5.83
N TYR A 53 -8.27 -10.61 -4.50
CA TYR A 53 -8.20 -9.48 -3.60
C TYR A 53 -6.97 -8.60 -3.89
N ASN A 54 -5.75 -9.15 -3.89
CA ASN A 54 -4.51 -8.39 -4.11
C ASN A 54 -4.52 -7.63 -5.46
N LEU A 55 -4.98 -8.28 -6.54
CA LEU A 55 -5.05 -7.69 -7.89
C LEU A 55 -6.14 -6.62 -8.03
N LYS A 56 -7.30 -6.83 -7.38
CA LYS A 56 -8.37 -5.83 -7.26
C LYS A 56 -7.90 -4.62 -6.44
N GLN A 57 -7.14 -4.87 -5.38
CA GLN A 57 -6.69 -3.89 -4.40
C GLN A 57 -5.46 -3.07 -4.82
N LEU A 58 -4.81 -3.40 -5.94
CA LEU A 58 -3.53 -2.82 -6.37
C LEU A 58 -2.47 -2.94 -5.26
N HIS A 59 -2.25 -4.16 -4.79
CA HIS A 59 -1.25 -4.44 -3.75
C HIS A 59 0.14 -3.97 -4.21
N VAL A 60 0.81 -3.17 -3.37
CA VAL A 60 2.13 -2.60 -3.64
C VAL A 60 3.18 -3.65 -3.32
N VAL A 61 4.06 -3.93 -4.27
CA VAL A 61 5.19 -4.84 -4.10
C VAL A 61 6.47 -4.02 -4.01
N GLU A 62 7.23 -4.23 -2.94
CA GLU A 62 8.53 -3.60 -2.72
C GLU A 62 9.63 -4.48 -3.30
N HIS A 63 10.52 -3.88 -4.08
CA HIS A 63 11.67 -4.53 -4.71
C HIS A 63 12.94 -4.06 -3.99
N PRO A 64 13.85 -4.99 -3.62
CA PRO A 64 15.10 -4.63 -2.94
C PRO A 64 16.01 -3.80 -3.84
N GLU A 65 16.95 -3.09 -3.22
CA GLU A 65 18.07 -2.48 -3.94
C GLU A 65 19.02 -3.56 -4.48
N GLU A 66 19.43 -3.40 -5.73
CA GLU A 66 20.37 -4.28 -6.42
C GLU A 66 21.45 -3.45 -7.17
N GLU A 67 22.48 -4.11 -7.69
CA GLU A 67 23.60 -3.44 -8.34
C GLU A 67 23.16 -2.62 -9.57
N GLY A 68 23.15 -1.30 -9.42
CA GLY A 68 22.72 -0.33 -10.44
C GLY A 68 21.22 0.00 -10.45
N LEU A 69 20.43 -0.53 -9.51
CA LEU A 69 18.98 -0.29 -9.43
C LEU A 69 18.54 -0.04 -7.98
N PRO A 70 18.09 1.19 -7.63
CA PRO A 70 17.64 1.49 -6.27
C PRO A 70 16.36 0.72 -5.91
N ALA A 71 16.10 0.56 -4.61
CA ALA A 71 14.84 0.04 -4.11
C ALA A 71 13.65 0.84 -4.67
N HIS A 72 12.61 0.13 -5.13
CA HIS A 72 11.48 0.69 -5.87
C HIS A 72 10.24 -0.19 -5.69
N THR A 73 9.12 0.20 -6.30
CA THR A 73 7.83 -0.49 -6.14
C THR A 73 7.13 -0.79 -7.47
N SER A 74 6.45 -1.93 -7.54
CA SER A 74 5.47 -2.24 -8.58
C SER A 74 4.06 -2.40 -7.97
N LEU A 75 3.02 -2.46 -8.81
CA LEU A 75 1.64 -2.71 -8.39
C LEU A 75 1.14 -4.03 -8.99
N LEU A 76 0.59 -4.90 -8.16
CA LEU A 76 -0.08 -6.12 -8.61
C LEU A 76 -1.46 -5.79 -9.17
N SER A 77 -1.62 -5.98 -10.47
CA SER A 77 -2.89 -5.85 -11.19
C SER A 77 -3.01 -6.85 -12.32
N GLU A 78 -4.20 -7.04 -12.86
CA GLU A 78 -4.43 -7.88 -14.05
C GLU A 78 -3.65 -7.37 -15.28
N ALA A 79 -3.35 -6.08 -15.36
CA ALA A 79 -2.57 -5.48 -16.44
C ALA A 79 -1.05 -5.70 -16.28
N SER A 80 -0.59 -6.01 -15.06
CA SER A 80 0.82 -6.32 -14.75
C SER A 80 1.20 -7.79 -15.00
N ILE A 81 0.25 -8.66 -15.38
CA ILE A 81 0.52 -10.08 -15.63
C ILE A 81 1.23 -10.24 -16.98
N VAL A 82 2.32 -11.01 -17.03
CA VAL A 82 3.11 -11.28 -18.25
C VAL A 82 2.26 -12.03 -19.29
N PRO A 83 2.00 -11.44 -20.48
CA PRO A 83 1.20 -12.10 -21.50
C PRO A 83 1.87 -13.35 -22.08
N GLY A 84 1.23 -14.50 -21.93
CA GLY A 84 1.63 -15.76 -22.58
C GLY A 84 2.69 -16.60 -21.83
N ALA A 85 3.02 -16.27 -20.59
CA ALA A 85 3.82 -17.14 -19.72
C ALA A 85 3.04 -18.43 -19.34
N GLU A 86 3.76 -19.53 -19.08
CA GLU A 86 3.16 -20.80 -18.66
C GLU A 86 2.75 -20.81 -17.18
N THR A 87 3.55 -20.16 -16.34
CA THR A 87 3.21 -19.80 -14.96
C THR A 87 2.75 -18.35 -14.90
N GLU A 88 1.94 -18.01 -13.90
CA GLU A 88 1.60 -16.61 -13.64
C GLU A 88 2.82 -15.84 -13.13
N ARG A 89 3.09 -14.70 -13.75
CA ARG A 89 4.23 -13.84 -13.45
C ARG A 89 3.82 -12.38 -13.57
N TYR A 90 4.44 -11.53 -12.77
CA TYR A 90 4.17 -10.09 -12.70
C TYR A 90 5.32 -9.28 -13.28
N ILE A 91 5.01 -8.12 -13.85
CA ILE A 91 5.96 -7.25 -14.54
C ILE A 91 6.52 -6.19 -13.58
N ASP A 92 7.85 -6.19 -13.44
CA ASP A 92 8.61 -5.04 -12.96
C ASP A 92 9.14 -4.25 -14.17
N ALA A 93 8.50 -3.10 -14.42
CA ALA A 93 8.85 -2.21 -15.52
C ALA A 93 9.91 -1.14 -15.14
N ALA A 94 10.48 -1.20 -13.92
CA ALA A 94 11.59 -0.35 -13.48
C ALA A 94 12.92 -1.10 -13.55
N GLY A 95 13.00 -2.30 -12.96
CA GLY A 95 14.14 -3.22 -13.07
C GLY A 95 14.15 -4.11 -14.31
N LYS A 96 13.20 -3.91 -15.23
CA LYS A 96 13.07 -4.60 -16.54
C LYS A 96 13.05 -6.11 -16.41
N ARG A 97 12.19 -6.59 -15.50
CA ARG A 97 12.10 -7.99 -15.09
C ARG A 97 10.66 -8.45 -14.96
N SER A 98 10.48 -9.75 -14.87
CA SER A 98 9.26 -10.38 -14.37
C SER A 98 9.57 -11.23 -13.16
N PHE A 99 8.61 -11.38 -12.25
CA PHE A 99 8.78 -12.11 -11.00
C PHE A 99 7.60 -13.03 -10.72
N ALA A 100 7.83 -14.08 -9.93
CA ALA A 100 6.78 -14.85 -9.28
C ALA A 100 6.43 -14.20 -7.93
N PHE A 101 5.15 -14.23 -7.55
CA PHE A 101 4.67 -13.64 -6.30
C PHE A 101 3.79 -14.64 -5.53
N ASP A 102 4.09 -14.87 -4.26
CA ASP A 102 3.24 -15.65 -3.38
C ASP A 102 2.21 -14.75 -2.68
N HIS A 103 0.94 -14.96 -3.01
CA HIS A 103 -0.19 -14.19 -2.47
C HIS A 103 -0.51 -14.48 -0.99
N LEU A 104 0.12 -15.51 -0.38
CA LEU A 104 -0.01 -15.85 1.04
C LEU A 104 1.07 -15.20 1.90
N THR A 105 2.34 -15.30 1.47
CA THR A 105 3.50 -14.78 2.22
C THR A 105 3.91 -13.37 1.81
N PHE A 106 3.34 -12.85 0.72
CA PHE A 106 3.76 -11.62 0.03
C PHE A 106 5.23 -11.64 -0.43
N THR A 107 5.83 -12.83 -0.63
CA THR A 107 7.22 -12.94 -1.09
C THR A 107 7.35 -12.85 -2.61
N VAL A 108 8.35 -12.07 -3.05
CA VAL A 108 8.80 -12.00 -4.44
C VAL A 108 9.90 -13.04 -4.67
N SER A 109 9.87 -13.73 -5.81
CA SER A 109 10.84 -14.77 -6.14
C SER A 109 11.06 -14.92 -7.65
N ASP A 110 12.11 -15.66 -8.03
CA ASP A 110 12.42 -16.03 -9.42
C ASP A 110 12.35 -14.84 -10.39
N TYR A 111 13.28 -13.89 -10.27
CA TYR A 111 13.40 -12.80 -11.23
C TYR A 111 13.92 -13.30 -12.58
N GLN A 112 13.22 -12.97 -13.66
CA GLN A 112 13.58 -13.29 -15.04
C GLN A 112 13.56 -12.02 -15.90
N PRO A 113 14.43 -11.86 -16.92
CA PRO A 113 14.44 -10.66 -17.77
C PRO A 113 13.09 -10.39 -18.46
N TYR A 114 12.72 -9.12 -18.60
CA TYR A 114 11.52 -8.68 -19.31
C TYR A 114 11.83 -7.42 -20.12
N GLN A 115 11.59 -7.46 -21.43
CA GLN A 115 11.80 -6.31 -22.31
C GLN A 115 10.64 -6.14 -23.29
N LEU A 116 10.10 -4.92 -23.33
CA LEU A 116 9.19 -4.45 -24.37
C LEU A 116 9.99 -3.97 -25.59
N PRO A 117 9.41 -3.94 -26.81
CA PRO A 117 10.04 -3.28 -27.94
C PRO A 117 10.18 -1.77 -27.68
N ASP A 118 11.20 -1.15 -28.27
CA ASP A 118 11.64 0.20 -27.91
C ASP A 118 10.57 1.29 -28.11
N ASP A 119 9.72 1.17 -29.14
CA ASP A 119 8.61 2.10 -29.41
C ASP A 119 7.62 2.13 -28.23
N GLU A 120 7.16 0.95 -27.79
CA GLU A 120 6.23 0.78 -26.68
C GLU A 120 6.87 1.17 -25.34
N GLU A 121 8.13 0.80 -25.11
CA GLU A 121 8.84 1.13 -23.88
C GLU A 121 9.07 2.63 -23.73
N GLN A 122 9.41 3.35 -24.81
CA GLN A 122 9.56 4.81 -24.74
C GLN A 122 8.24 5.47 -24.32
N PHE A 123 7.12 5.12 -24.96
CA PHE A 123 5.81 5.72 -24.63
C PHE A 123 5.35 5.34 -23.22
N ARG A 124 5.54 4.09 -22.81
CA ARG A 124 5.26 3.62 -21.43
C ARG A 124 6.10 4.37 -20.41
N ALA A 125 7.39 4.60 -20.67
CA ALA A 125 8.29 5.34 -19.77
C ALA A 125 7.95 6.85 -19.69
N GLU A 126 7.48 7.47 -20.78
CA GLU A 126 6.98 8.85 -20.76
C GLU A 126 5.67 8.99 -19.96
N LEU A 127 4.75 8.03 -20.11
CA LEU A 127 3.54 7.92 -19.27
C LEU A 127 3.91 7.73 -17.80
N ALA A 128 4.80 6.77 -17.50
CA ALA A 128 5.24 6.49 -16.13
C ALA A 128 5.87 7.73 -15.47
N ARG A 129 6.82 8.41 -16.15
CA ARG A 129 7.45 9.64 -15.63
C ARG A 129 6.42 10.72 -15.32
N SER A 130 5.43 10.91 -16.19
CA SER A 130 4.36 11.89 -16.00
C SER A 130 3.46 11.50 -14.82
N LEU A 131 3.09 10.21 -14.72
CA LEU A 131 2.20 9.67 -13.70
C LEU A 131 2.85 9.66 -12.30
N THR A 132 4.12 9.30 -12.19
CA THR A 132 4.88 9.35 -10.92
C THR A 132 4.97 10.78 -10.38
N SER A 133 5.17 11.77 -11.26
CA SER A 133 5.17 13.19 -10.88
C SER A 133 3.80 13.64 -10.37
N TYR A 134 2.72 13.27 -11.07
CA TYR A 134 1.35 13.52 -10.60
C TYR A 134 1.07 12.83 -9.25
N THR A 135 1.42 11.55 -9.13
CA THR A 135 1.12 10.75 -7.94
C THR A 135 1.84 11.32 -6.71
N LYS A 136 3.12 11.68 -6.84
CA LYS A 136 3.88 12.31 -5.75
C LYS A 136 3.26 13.64 -5.28
N ASN A 137 2.73 14.43 -6.20
CA ASN A 137 2.19 15.75 -5.87
C ASN A 137 0.75 15.70 -5.31
N HIS A 138 -0.02 14.67 -5.63
CA HIS A 138 -1.44 14.56 -5.21
C HIS A 138 -1.71 13.51 -4.12
N PHE A 139 -0.80 12.56 -3.88
CA PHE A 139 -1.00 11.45 -2.92
C PHE A 139 0.20 11.31 -1.97
N PRO A 140 0.10 11.75 -0.70
CA PRO A 140 1.21 11.70 0.27
C PRO A 140 1.78 10.30 0.59
N SER A 141 1.03 9.26 0.24
CA SER A 141 1.46 7.85 0.27
C SER A 141 0.84 7.12 -0.92
N GLY A 142 1.10 7.67 -2.11
CA GLY A 142 0.66 7.14 -3.39
C GLY A 142 1.76 6.38 -4.14
N TYR A 143 1.36 5.29 -4.78
CA TYR A 143 2.18 4.46 -5.66
C TYR A 143 1.54 4.39 -7.04
N ALA A 144 2.36 4.25 -8.08
CA ALA A 144 1.89 4.25 -9.46
C ALA A 144 2.60 3.19 -10.32
N SER A 145 1.87 2.61 -11.26
CA SER A 145 2.39 1.68 -12.27
C SER A 145 1.86 2.04 -13.66
N VAL A 146 2.65 1.73 -14.70
CA VAL A 146 2.21 1.82 -16.09
C VAL A 146 2.61 0.55 -16.82
N SER A 147 1.61 -0.27 -17.15
CA SER A 147 1.75 -1.54 -17.86
C SER A 147 1.38 -1.40 -19.33
N CYS A 148 1.86 -2.31 -20.18
CA CYS A 148 1.58 -2.34 -21.61
C CYS A 148 1.09 -3.74 -22.01
N SER A 149 0.02 -3.83 -22.79
CA SER A 149 -0.56 -5.11 -23.25
C SER A 149 0.22 -5.77 -24.39
N GLN A 150 1.44 -5.32 -24.67
CA GLN A 150 2.31 -5.89 -25.70
C GLN A 150 2.98 -7.17 -25.17
N ILE A 151 3.16 -8.16 -26.04
CA ILE A 151 3.90 -9.38 -25.66
C ILE A 151 5.39 -9.01 -25.54
N PRO A 152 6.08 -9.36 -24.43
CA PRO A 152 7.51 -9.08 -24.30
C PRO A 152 8.33 -9.82 -25.36
N LEU A 153 9.49 -9.24 -25.69
CA LEU A 153 10.51 -9.92 -26.46
C LEU A 153 10.99 -11.15 -25.69
N ASN A 154 11.09 -12.30 -26.36
CA ASN A 154 11.72 -13.48 -25.80
C ASN A 154 13.17 -13.14 -25.40
N PRO A 155 13.62 -13.38 -24.15
CA PRO A 155 14.95 -12.98 -23.72
C PRO A 155 16.01 -13.70 -24.55
N GLU A 156 16.95 -12.93 -25.11
CA GLU A 156 18.20 -13.52 -25.61
C GLU A 156 18.90 -14.22 -24.43
N PRO A 157 19.38 -15.47 -24.59
CA PRO A 157 19.99 -16.20 -23.49
C PRO A 157 21.27 -15.50 -23.06
N GLN A 158 21.23 -14.85 -21.89
CA GLN A 158 22.41 -14.20 -21.33
C GLN A 158 23.52 -15.24 -21.13
N PRO A 159 24.77 -14.94 -21.52
CA PRO A 159 25.87 -15.88 -21.33
C PRO A 159 26.12 -16.06 -19.84
N SER A 160 25.77 -17.23 -19.31
CA SER A 160 25.97 -17.59 -17.91
C SER A 160 27.43 -17.34 -17.50
N GLU A 161 27.65 -16.48 -16.49
CA GLU A 161 28.99 -16.22 -16.00
C GLU A 161 29.65 -17.52 -15.52
N PRO A 162 30.92 -17.78 -15.88
CA PRO A 162 31.57 -19.03 -15.55
C PRO A 162 31.80 -19.11 -14.03
N THR A 163 31.14 -20.07 -13.38
CA THR A 163 31.30 -20.34 -11.95
C THR A 163 32.79 -20.47 -11.61
N PRO A 164 33.34 -19.66 -10.68
CA PRO A 164 34.75 -19.71 -10.36
C PRO A 164 35.10 -21.06 -9.73
N ALA A 165 35.89 -21.87 -10.46
CA ALA A 165 36.31 -23.18 -10.00
C ALA A 165 37.10 -23.08 -8.70
N ALA A 166 36.82 -24.00 -7.75
CA ALA A 166 37.36 -23.94 -6.40
C ALA A 166 38.90 -23.94 -6.38
N ALA A 167 39.49 -22.85 -5.89
CA ALA A 167 40.93 -22.72 -5.71
C ALA A 167 41.40 -23.44 -4.43
N VAL A 168 42.39 -24.32 -4.56
CA VAL A 168 43.03 -25.02 -3.45
C VAL A 168 43.94 -24.05 -2.68
N PRO A 169 43.93 -24.02 -1.33
CA PRO A 169 44.75 -23.09 -0.56
C PRO A 169 46.25 -23.40 -0.65
N VAL A 170 47.07 -22.34 -0.66
CA VAL A 170 48.55 -22.41 -0.61
C VAL A 170 49.07 -21.45 0.46
N GLU A 171 50.08 -21.88 1.20
CA GLU A 171 50.57 -21.23 2.42
C GLU A 171 51.36 -19.93 2.20
N SER A 172 51.42 -19.08 3.24
CA SER A 172 52.28 -17.90 3.31
C SER A 172 53.63 -18.19 4.01
N PRO A 173 54.74 -17.63 3.51
CA PRO A 173 55.95 -17.40 4.31
C PRO A 173 56.15 -15.91 4.69
N LYS A 174 57.06 -15.65 5.63
CA LYS A 174 57.23 -14.34 6.31
C LYS A 174 58.39 -13.49 5.77
N GLU A 175 58.18 -12.16 5.77
CA GLU A 175 58.98 -11.12 6.47
C GLU A 175 60.53 -11.07 6.35
N SER A 176 61.07 -9.92 5.94
CA SER A 176 62.39 -9.44 6.38
C SER A 176 62.58 -7.91 6.23
N SER A 177 63.21 -7.30 7.25
CA SER A 177 63.67 -5.91 7.45
C SER A 177 64.79 -5.46 6.48
N GLU A 178 65.31 -4.21 6.33
CA GLU A 178 65.22 -2.85 6.95
C GLU A 178 66.08 -1.86 6.05
N PRO A 179 66.60 -0.65 6.43
CA PRO A 179 66.25 0.41 7.43
C PRO A 179 66.36 1.91 6.97
N VAL A 180 65.78 2.85 7.76
CA VAL A 180 66.24 4.24 8.15
C VAL A 180 66.57 5.29 7.04
N VAL A 181 66.12 6.57 7.08
CA VAL A 181 66.61 7.78 7.84
C VAL A 181 65.51 8.86 8.03
N LYS A 182 65.80 10.06 8.58
CA LYS A 182 65.54 10.49 9.98
C LYS A 182 65.96 11.98 10.22
N ALA A 183 65.04 12.90 10.55
CA ALA A 183 65.30 14.26 11.09
C ALA A 183 64.04 14.86 11.77
N THR A 184 63.91 14.88 13.12
CA THR A 184 64.18 15.99 14.10
C THR A 184 63.31 17.26 13.96
N GLU A 185 62.26 17.54 14.77
CA GLU A 185 62.20 17.98 16.21
C GLU A 185 62.65 19.45 16.50
N PRO A 186 62.21 20.15 17.60
CA PRO A 186 61.05 19.97 18.54
C PRO A 186 60.37 21.29 19.08
N SER A 187 59.46 21.15 20.08
CA SER A 187 59.10 22.10 21.20
C SER A 187 58.14 23.32 20.99
N GLU A 188 57.49 23.93 22.02
CA GLU A 188 56.65 23.44 23.16
C GLU A 188 56.08 24.61 24.07
N ILE A 189 54.74 24.69 24.29
CA ILE A 189 53.93 25.26 25.45
C ILE A 189 54.27 26.65 26.12
N PRO A 190 53.56 27.20 27.16
CA PRO A 190 52.10 27.27 27.52
C PRO A 190 51.52 28.66 28.00
N GLU A 191 50.18 28.81 27.98
CA GLU A 191 49.18 29.37 28.98
C GLU A 191 49.31 30.72 29.79
N ILE A 192 48.15 31.37 30.12
CA ILE A 192 47.68 32.03 31.42
C ILE A 192 46.71 33.27 31.27
N THR A 193 45.83 33.53 32.27
CA THR A 193 44.63 34.45 32.33
C THR A 193 44.75 35.74 33.24
N PRO A 194 43.77 36.14 34.13
CA PRO A 194 42.67 37.16 33.99
C PRO A 194 42.80 38.47 34.83
N PRO A 195 41.79 39.40 34.92
CA PRO A 195 40.70 39.52 35.96
C PRO A 195 39.30 40.03 35.41
N ALA A 196 38.15 40.34 36.06
CA ALA A 196 37.60 40.70 37.42
C ALA A 196 37.70 42.21 37.86
N ASP A 197 36.75 42.93 38.53
CA ASP A 197 35.31 42.77 38.96
C ASP A 197 34.59 44.19 39.04
N GLU A 198 33.53 44.65 39.78
CA GLU A 198 32.70 44.24 40.96
C GLU A 198 31.33 45.03 41.12
N ALA A 199 30.32 44.46 41.83
CA ALA A 199 29.19 44.99 42.70
C ALA A 199 28.24 46.24 42.45
N SER A 200 26.90 46.06 42.66
CA SER A 200 26.10 46.60 43.84
C SER A 200 24.55 46.86 43.66
N ALA A 201 23.78 46.73 44.76
CA ALA A 201 22.33 46.48 44.96
C ALA A 201 21.25 47.60 44.85
N THR A 202 19.93 47.25 44.78
CA THR A 202 18.77 47.72 45.65
C THR A 202 17.41 47.04 45.31
N VAL A 203 16.29 47.34 46.02
CA VAL A 203 15.04 46.50 46.14
C VAL A 203 13.67 47.31 46.06
N PRO A 204 12.43 46.77 46.27
CA PRO A 204 11.19 47.15 45.53
C PRO A 204 10.20 48.07 46.33
N PRO A 205 8.90 48.25 45.92
CA PRO A 205 7.78 47.49 46.57
C PRO A 205 6.38 47.37 45.86
N VAL A 206 5.49 46.47 46.37
CA VAL A 206 4.00 46.62 46.66
C VAL A 206 2.99 46.97 45.54
N THR A 207 1.73 46.46 45.39
CA THR A 207 0.82 45.35 45.87
C THR A 207 -0.32 45.19 44.80
N ASP A 208 -1.48 44.49 44.85
CA ASP A 208 -2.35 43.74 45.82
C ASP A 208 -2.82 42.38 45.18
N VAL A 209 -3.79 41.51 45.56
CA VAL A 209 -5.07 41.47 46.35
C VAL A 209 -6.26 42.25 45.71
N VAL A 210 -7.57 41.90 45.75
CA VAL A 210 -8.48 41.01 46.55
C VAL A 210 -9.52 40.22 45.68
N PRO A 211 -10.28 39.22 46.21
CA PRO A 211 -11.02 38.19 45.44
C PRO A 211 -12.57 38.18 45.60
N GLU A 212 -13.26 37.26 44.91
CA GLU A 212 -14.46 36.44 45.31
C GLU A 212 -14.68 35.38 44.18
N GLN A 213 -15.07 34.10 44.37
CA GLN A 213 -16.30 33.49 44.92
C GLN A 213 -17.59 33.90 44.17
N ILE A 214 -18.57 33.05 43.79
CA ILE A 214 -18.79 31.59 43.65
C ILE A 214 -19.87 31.42 42.53
N ASN A 215 -20.36 30.26 42.04
CA ASN A 215 -20.52 28.91 42.59
C ASN A 215 -20.69 27.82 41.48
N ALA A 216 -20.99 26.59 41.90
CA ALA A 216 -21.27 25.37 41.12
C ALA A 216 -22.31 25.47 39.97
N GLY A 217 -22.12 24.60 38.96
CA GLY A 217 -23.04 24.40 37.83
C GLY A 217 -22.57 23.29 36.87
N ASP A 218 -22.45 22.05 37.35
CA ASP A 218 -22.05 20.88 36.55
C ASP A 218 -23.18 20.40 35.62
N LEU A 219 -22.92 20.33 34.30
CA LEU A 219 -23.50 19.37 33.33
C LEU A 219 -23.03 19.61 31.88
N GLU A 220 -22.71 18.50 31.20
CA GLU A 220 -22.48 18.30 29.74
C GLU A 220 -21.28 19.04 29.08
N PRO A 221 -20.33 18.32 28.44
CA PRO A 221 -19.29 18.94 27.62
C PRO A 221 -19.86 19.46 26.30
N ALA A 222 -19.43 20.65 25.88
CA ALA A 222 -19.82 21.24 24.61
C ALA A 222 -19.20 20.50 23.40
N PRO A 223 -19.89 20.46 22.24
CA PRO A 223 -19.28 19.97 21.00
C PRO A 223 -18.14 20.91 20.55
N THR A 224 -17.01 20.34 20.13
CA THR A 224 -15.82 21.07 19.71
C THR A 224 -16.13 21.98 18.50
N PRO A 225 -15.86 23.30 18.56
CA PRO A 225 -16.13 24.21 17.46
C PRO A 225 -15.02 24.17 16.41
N ALA A 226 -15.23 23.42 15.33
CA ALA A 226 -14.35 23.38 14.16
C ALA A 226 -14.92 24.19 12.99
N VAL A 227 -15.13 25.49 13.21
CA VAL A 227 -15.43 26.47 12.14
C VAL A 227 -14.69 27.76 12.44
N GLY A 228 -13.68 28.08 11.64
CA GLY A 228 -13.17 29.45 11.53
C GLY A 228 -14.00 30.21 10.48
N ASP A 229 -14.49 31.40 10.82
CA ASP A 229 -15.20 32.25 9.87
C ASP A 229 -14.25 32.76 8.77
N VAL A 230 -14.38 32.22 7.56
CA VAL A 230 -13.77 32.80 6.34
C VAL A 230 -14.84 33.67 5.66
N ALA A 231 -14.58 34.98 5.60
CA ALA A 231 -15.54 35.97 5.14
C ALA A 231 -15.79 35.94 3.60
N ASP A 232 -16.91 36.55 3.17
CA ASP A 232 -17.34 36.64 1.77
C ASP A 232 -16.24 37.06 0.77
N VAL A 233 -15.79 36.12 -0.06
CA VAL A 233 -15.06 36.40 -1.32
C VAL A 233 -15.99 36.12 -2.49
N LYS A 234 -16.14 37.10 -3.39
CA LYS A 234 -17.15 37.08 -4.47
C LYS A 234 -16.75 36.15 -5.62
N LYS A 235 -17.72 35.40 -6.11
CA LYS A 235 -17.54 34.25 -7.02
C LYS A 235 -17.34 34.60 -8.51
N GLU A 236 -16.82 35.78 -8.83
CA GLU A 236 -16.92 36.40 -10.17
C GLU A 236 -15.61 36.97 -10.77
N GLU A 237 -14.41 36.58 -10.31
CA GLU A 237 -13.14 37.03 -10.93
C GLU A 237 -12.00 35.98 -10.89
N LEU A 238 -12.24 34.76 -11.41
CA LEU A 238 -11.19 33.73 -11.60
C LEU A 238 -11.34 32.98 -12.93
N VAL A 239 -10.98 33.64 -14.05
CA VAL A 239 -10.84 33.00 -15.38
C VAL A 239 -9.59 33.53 -16.10
N GLU A 240 -8.42 33.41 -15.48
CA GLU A 240 -7.11 33.67 -16.11
C GLU A 240 -6.02 32.77 -15.48
N PRO A 241 -4.99 32.35 -16.24
CA PRO A 241 -4.16 31.19 -15.90
C PRO A 241 -2.97 31.45 -14.95
N GLU A 242 -2.76 32.69 -14.48
CA GLU A 242 -1.51 33.14 -13.84
C GLU A 242 -1.52 33.12 -12.29
N ASN A 243 -2.33 32.25 -11.66
CA ASN A 243 -2.52 32.23 -10.20
C ASN A 243 -2.19 30.89 -9.50
N LEU A 244 -1.57 29.90 -10.19
CA LEU A 244 -1.19 28.64 -9.52
C LEU A 244 -0.14 28.81 -8.41
N GLU A 245 0.88 29.64 -8.62
CA GLU A 245 2.01 29.81 -7.68
C GLU A 245 1.56 30.28 -6.28
N LYS A 246 0.44 31.01 -6.20
CA LYS A 246 -0.15 31.48 -4.93
C LYS A 246 -0.92 30.41 -4.17
N ILE A 247 -1.24 29.28 -4.80
CA ILE A 247 -1.89 28.14 -4.14
C ILE A 247 -0.81 27.34 -3.39
N ASP A 248 0.34 27.10 -4.03
CA ASP A 248 1.48 26.43 -3.41
C ASP A 248 2.01 27.23 -2.20
N GLU A 249 2.09 28.57 -2.32
CA GLU A 249 2.51 29.48 -1.24
C GLU A 249 1.58 29.42 -0.02
N ILE A 250 0.25 29.34 -0.23
CA ILE A 250 -0.73 29.21 0.87
C ILE A 250 -0.65 27.84 1.55
N VAL A 251 -0.42 26.76 0.80
CA VAL A 251 -0.36 25.39 1.34
C VAL A 251 0.87 25.19 2.24
N GLU A 252 2.03 25.73 1.86
CA GLU A 252 3.21 25.71 2.74
C GLU A 252 3.02 26.64 3.96
N GLU A 253 2.34 27.80 3.82
CA GLU A 253 2.07 28.68 4.96
C GLU A 253 1.10 28.06 6.00
N GLU A 254 0.20 27.13 5.63
CA GLU A 254 -0.59 26.37 6.61
C GLU A 254 0.22 25.20 7.23
N LYS A 255 1.07 24.54 6.45
CA LYS A 255 1.93 23.44 6.91
C LYS A 255 2.93 23.88 7.98
N GLU A 256 3.56 25.06 7.82
CA GLU A 256 4.42 25.64 8.87
C GLU A 256 3.66 25.98 10.18
N LYS A 257 2.34 26.19 10.12
CA LYS A 257 1.51 26.44 11.32
C LYS A 257 1.14 25.16 12.07
N GLU A 258 1.03 24.02 11.36
CA GLU A 258 0.69 22.73 11.98
C GLU A 258 1.92 22.11 12.68
N GLU A 259 3.11 22.20 12.08
CA GLU A 259 4.36 21.68 12.67
C GLU A 259 4.81 22.46 13.93
N GLY A 260 4.40 23.72 14.07
CA GLY A 260 4.81 24.61 15.18
C GLY A 260 4.16 24.36 16.56
N LEU A 261 3.25 23.38 16.68
CA LEU A 261 2.47 23.13 17.91
C LEU A 261 2.87 21.83 18.67
N GLY A 262 3.94 21.16 18.25
CA GLY A 262 4.24 19.76 18.60
C GLY A 262 5.02 19.43 19.89
N GLU A 263 5.57 20.39 20.65
CA GLU A 263 6.47 20.08 21.79
C GLU A 263 6.19 20.86 23.09
N ALA A 264 5.54 20.23 24.09
CA ALA A 264 5.57 20.65 25.50
C ALA A 264 5.02 19.58 26.50
N GLY A 265 5.85 19.11 27.45
CA GLY A 265 5.49 18.33 28.65
C GLY A 265 5.29 16.81 28.42
N GLU A 266 6.00 15.88 29.08
CA GLU A 266 6.04 15.53 30.52
C GLU A 266 4.71 14.99 31.09
N SER A 267 4.68 13.93 31.93
CA SER A 267 5.73 13.22 32.67
C SER A 267 5.40 11.71 32.88
N ALA A 268 6.24 10.99 33.64
CA ALA A 268 6.12 9.54 33.89
C ALA A 268 5.61 9.21 35.32
N GLU A 269 5.03 8.02 35.51
CA GLU A 269 4.82 7.40 36.84
C GLU A 269 4.95 5.86 36.81
N GLU A 270 5.04 5.23 37.98
CA GLU A 270 5.64 3.90 38.17
C GLU A 270 4.69 2.68 38.13
N ARG A 271 5.30 1.49 38.00
CA ARG A 271 4.69 0.18 38.27
C ARG A 271 4.50 -0.07 39.77
N PRO A 272 3.57 -0.97 40.14
CA PRO A 272 3.82 -1.94 41.20
C PRO A 272 4.16 -3.33 40.63
N LYS A 273 4.87 -4.14 41.43
CA LYS A 273 5.37 -5.49 41.08
C LYS A 273 4.83 -6.49 42.11
N VAL A 274 4.43 -7.70 41.68
CA VAL A 274 4.09 -8.82 42.57
C VAL A 274 4.77 -10.10 42.07
N GLU A 275 5.53 -10.73 42.96
CA GLU A 275 6.06 -12.10 42.84
C GLU A 275 5.09 -13.04 43.61
N GLY A 276 4.95 -14.33 43.31
CA GLY A 276 5.58 -15.20 42.31
C GLY A 276 5.43 -16.67 42.77
N ASP A 277 5.64 -17.65 41.89
CA ASP A 277 5.96 -19.05 42.27
C ASP A 277 6.62 -19.78 41.08
N GLU A 278 7.23 -20.95 41.30
CA GLU A 278 8.33 -21.45 40.47
C GLU A 278 8.26 -22.95 40.11
N VAL A 279 8.41 -23.27 38.79
CA VAL A 279 8.84 -24.58 38.20
C VAL A 279 7.98 -25.84 38.52
N PRO A 280 8.21 -27.03 37.90
CA PRO A 280 9.24 -27.43 36.93
C PRO A 280 8.73 -27.90 35.55
N ALA A 281 9.68 -27.95 34.61
CA ALA A 281 9.56 -28.68 33.34
C ALA A 281 9.98 -30.15 33.50
N ALA A 282 9.70 -30.98 32.47
CA ALA A 282 10.24 -32.32 32.35
C ALA A 282 10.65 -32.59 30.89
N GLU A 283 11.90 -33.02 30.69
CA GLU A 283 12.37 -33.65 29.46
C GLU A 283 12.03 -35.16 29.48
N GLU A 284 11.81 -35.77 28.33
CA GLU A 284 12.28 -37.14 28.09
C GLU A 284 12.90 -37.24 26.68
N ALA A 285 13.99 -37.99 26.57
CA ALA A 285 14.75 -38.19 25.34
C ALA A 285 15.55 -39.50 25.41
N SER A 286 16.10 -39.91 24.26
CA SER A 286 16.99 -41.08 24.04
C SER A 286 16.29 -42.44 23.81
N PRO A 287 16.95 -43.41 23.14
CA PRO A 287 18.06 -43.31 22.19
C PRO A 287 17.81 -44.04 20.85
N VAL A 288 18.69 -43.81 19.87
CA VAL A 288 18.86 -44.66 18.68
C VAL A 288 20.17 -45.46 18.84
N VAL A 289 20.18 -46.72 18.38
CA VAL A 289 21.37 -47.59 18.34
C VAL A 289 21.40 -48.34 17.01
N GLU A 290 22.56 -48.36 16.35
CA GLU A 290 22.83 -49.20 15.17
C GLU A 290 23.32 -50.60 15.59
N GLU A 291 22.96 -51.65 14.85
CA GLU A 291 23.94 -52.69 14.49
C GLU A 291 23.53 -53.49 13.23
N GLN A 292 24.35 -54.48 12.86
CA GLN A 292 24.52 -54.99 11.49
C GLN A 292 23.70 -56.27 11.18
N GLY A 293 23.57 -56.61 9.88
CA GLY A 293 22.90 -57.84 9.39
C GLY A 293 23.72 -59.12 9.58
N PRO A 294 23.25 -60.30 9.06
CA PRO A 294 23.85 -60.78 7.80
C PRO A 294 23.01 -61.78 6.93
N ALA A 295 23.58 -62.13 5.75
CA ALA A 295 23.54 -63.45 5.07
C ALA A 295 22.24 -63.94 4.34
N VAL A 296 22.25 -64.74 3.24
CA VAL A 296 23.33 -65.29 2.35
C VAL A 296 22.73 -65.89 1.03
N ALA A 297 23.57 -66.07 -0.03
CA ALA A 297 23.41 -66.96 -1.22
C ALA A 297 22.37 -66.60 -2.33
N GLU A 298 22.55 -66.94 -3.63
CA GLU A 298 23.66 -67.60 -4.36
C GLU A 298 23.70 -67.26 -5.88
N GLU A 299 24.90 -67.33 -6.49
CA GLU A 299 25.30 -67.55 -7.93
C GLU A 299 24.56 -66.86 -9.14
N SER A 300 25.17 -66.63 -10.32
CA SER A 300 26.49 -67.03 -10.87
C SER A 300 27.09 -65.97 -11.85
N ALA A 301 28.30 -66.21 -12.39
CA ALA A 301 29.01 -65.38 -13.38
C ALA A 301 28.47 -65.55 -14.83
N VAL A 302 28.87 -64.84 -15.91
CA VAL A 302 30.20 -64.50 -16.47
C VAL A 302 30.09 -63.29 -17.44
N ALA A 303 31.21 -62.60 -17.74
CA ALA A 303 31.41 -61.61 -18.82
C ALA A 303 32.83 -61.76 -19.43
N PRO A 304 33.28 -61.01 -20.47
CA PRO A 304 32.60 -60.04 -21.36
C PRO A 304 32.84 -60.30 -22.88
N GLU A 305 32.32 -59.44 -23.79
CA GLU A 305 33.02 -59.02 -25.02
C GLU A 305 32.45 -57.70 -25.60
N GLU A 306 33.06 -57.12 -26.64
CA GLU A 306 33.07 -55.66 -26.91
C GLU A 306 32.35 -55.20 -28.20
N THR A 307 31.53 -54.14 -28.09
CA THR A 307 31.32 -53.06 -29.11
C THR A 307 30.66 -53.44 -30.47
N PRO A 308 30.21 -52.48 -31.34
CA PRO A 308 30.38 -51.03 -31.27
C PRO A 308 29.12 -50.16 -31.34
N VAL A 309 29.32 -48.91 -30.91
CA VAL A 309 28.39 -47.79 -31.04
C VAL A 309 28.33 -47.26 -32.48
N LYS A 310 27.10 -47.19 -33.01
CA LYS A 310 26.58 -46.32 -34.08
C LYS A 310 25.05 -46.47 -34.12
N ASP A 311 24.37 -45.65 -34.91
CA ASP A 311 22.92 -45.71 -35.19
C ASP A 311 21.96 -45.23 -34.07
N VAL A 312 22.44 -44.49 -33.06
CA VAL A 312 21.57 -43.81 -32.06
C VAL A 312 21.45 -42.31 -32.28
N GLU A 313 22.51 -41.63 -32.76
CA GLU A 313 22.49 -40.17 -33.00
C GLU A 313 21.57 -39.76 -34.17
N GLU A 314 21.37 -40.61 -35.18
CA GLU A 314 20.59 -40.27 -36.38
C GLU A 314 19.06 -40.31 -36.18
N LYS A 315 18.60 -40.54 -34.93
CA LYS A 315 17.16 -40.61 -34.60
C LYS A 315 16.67 -39.66 -33.51
N LEU A 316 17.54 -38.77 -33.01
CA LEU A 316 17.18 -37.64 -32.14
C LEU A 316 17.26 -36.29 -32.88
N GLY A 317 17.32 -36.32 -34.22
CA GLY A 317 17.67 -35.17 -35.08
C GLY A 317 16.52 -34.38 -35.70
N SER A 318 15.28 -34.45 -35.19
CA SER A 318 14.18 -33.61 -35.69
C SER A 318 13.01 -33.41 -34.70
N LEU A 319 13.31 -33.04 -33.45
CA LEU A 319 12.37 -32.30 -32.60
C LEU A 319 12.87 -30.87 -32.46
N SER A 320 12.79 -30.12 -33.56
CA SER A 320 12.81 -28.66 -33.48
C SER A 320 11.62 -28.23 -32.63
N VAL A 321 11.90 -27.71 -31.43
CA VAL A 321 10.91 -26.92 -30.71
C VAL A 321 10.49 -25.81 -31.66
N GLU A 322 9.21 -25.76 -32.02
CA GLU A 322 8.68 -24.65 -32.80
C GLU A 322 8.76 -23.41 -31.91
N GLU A 323 9.76 -22.56 -32.17
CA GLU A 323 9.86 -21.24 -31.54
C GLU A 323 8.53 -20.53 -31.77
N LYS A 324 7.76 -20.40 -30.69
CA LYS A 324 6.33 -20.05 -30.71
C LYS A 324 6.18 -18.56 -30.99
N LYS A 325 6.45 -18.20 -32.25
CA LYS A 325 6.74 -16.85 -32.73
C LYS A 325 5.65 -15.87 -32.33
N GLN A 326 5.94 -15.12 -31.27
CA GLN A 326 5.00 -14.21 -30.63
C GLN A 326 4.53 -13.16 -31.64
N GLU A 327 3.22 -13.12 -31.92
CA GLU A 327 2.64 -12.12 -32.82
C GLU A 327 2.52 -10.77 -32.10
N ARG A 328 3.35 -9.78 -32.47
CA ARG A 328 3.30 -8.42 -31.91
C ARG A 328 1.87 -7.87 -32.03
N VAL A 329 1.31 -7.45 -30.89
CA VAL A 329 0.00 -6.79 -30.81
C VAL A 329 0.08 -5.50 -31.61
N LYS A 330 -0.76 -5.36 -32.64
CA LYS A 330 -0.66 -4.25 -33.61
C LYS A 330 -0.91 -2.87 -33.01
N ASN A 331 -1.82 -2.81 -32.04
CA ASN A 331 -2.13 -1.62 -31.26
C ASN A 331 -2.17 -2.04 -29.78
N PRO A 332 -1.06 -1.94 -29.03
CA PRO A 332 -1.04 -2.29 -27.62
C PRO A 332 -1.79 -1.24 -26.79
N VAL A 333 -2.45 -1.69 -25.73
CA VAL A 333 -3.16 -0.87 -24.76
C VAL A 333 -2.24 -0.56 -23.59
N TYR A 334 -2.24 0.67 -23.10
CA TYR A 334 -1.46 1.06 -21.92
C TYR A 334 -2.39 1.27 -20.73
N THR A 335 -2.06 0.67 -19.60
CA THR A 335 -2.86 0.77 -18.38
C THR A 335 -2.04 1.50 -17.32
N LEU A 336 -2.51 2.69 -16.96
CA LEU A 336 -1.96 3.53 -15.90
C LEU A 336 -2.76 3.23 -14.63
N GLU A 337 -2.08 2.89 -13.53
CA GLU A 337 -2.72 2.57 -12.26
C GLU A 337 -2.09 3.36 -11.12
N VAL A 338 -2.92 3.92 -10.24
CA VAL A 338 -2.50 4.67 -9.05
C VAL A 338 -3.23 4.12 -7.84
N VAL A 339 -2.51 3.95 -6.73
CA VAL A 339 -3.08 3.58 -5.43
C VAL A 339 -2.56 4.50 -4.33
N GLY A 340 -3.48 5.18 -3.64
CA GLY A 340 -3.20 6.02 -2.48
C GLY A 340 -3.71 5.36 -1.21
N ASN A 341 -2.84 5.12 -0.23
CA ASN A 341 -3.17 4.38 0.99
C ASN A 341 -3.06 5.29 2.22
N ARG A 342 -4.07 5.29 3.11
CA ARG A 342 -3.98 5.88 4.45
C ARG A 342 -4.67 4.96 5.46
N TYR A 343 -3.92 4.45 6.44
CA TYR A 343 -4.42 3.55 7.47
C TYR A 343 -4.05 4.09 8.85
N ASN A 344 -4.99 4.07 9.78
CA ASN A 344 -4.75 4.38 11.17
C ASN A 344 -5.62 3.45 12.05
N PRO A 345 -5.22 2.16 12.21
CA PRO A 345 -5.98 1.20 12.99
C PRO A 345 -6.13 1.58 14.48
N SER A 346 -5.14 2.31 15.02
CA SER A 346 -5.19 2.91 16.36
C SER A 346 -6.33 3.92 16.54
N ASN A 347 -6.75 4.59 15.48
CA ASN A 347 -7.92 5.48 15.44
C ASN A 347 -9.10 4.83 14.71
N PHE A 348 -9.10 3.50 14.57
CA PHE A 348 -10.19 2.68 14.02
C PHE A 348 -10.62 3.04 12.59
N TRP A 349 -9.68 3.43 11.70
CA TRP A 349 -10.02 3.65 10.30
C TRP A 349 -8.96 3.23 9.27
N THR A 350 -9.46 2.89 8.09
CA THR A 350 -8.69 2.58 6.88
C THR A 350 -9.28 3.30 5.67
N GLY A 351 -8.42 3.71 4.73
CA GLY A 351 -8.80 4.43 3.53
C GLY A 351 -7.89 4.12 2.35
N ARG A 352 -8.49 3.92 1.17
CA ARG A 352 -7.78 3.66 -0.08
C ARG A 352 -8.46 4.34 -1.27
N TRP A 353 -7.66 5.07 -2.05
CA TRP A 353 -8.00 5.56 -3.38
C TRP A 353 -7.32 4.66 -4.41
N ARG A 354 -8.04 4.23 -5.44
CA ARG A 354 -7.52 3.44 -6.58
C ARG A 354 -8.02 4.03 -7.87
N THR A 355 -7.13 4.28 -8.83
CA THR A 355 -7.54 4.59 -10.22
C THR A 355 -6.86 3.68 -11.23
N ARG A 356 -7.60 3.39 -12.30
CA ARG A 356 -7.16 2.62 -13.45
C ARG A 356 -7.58 3.38 -14.71
N TRP A 357 -6.61 3.81 -15.49
CA TRP A 357 -6.80 4.55 -16.73
C TRP A 357 -6.23 3.76 -17.92
N THR A 358 -7.12 3.32 -18.78
CA THR A 358 -6.82 2.49 -19.95
C THR A 358 -6.76 3.37 -21.20
N VAL A 359 -5.56 3.51 -21.76
CA VAL A 359 -5.28 4.29 -22.99
C VAL A 359 -5.34 3.35 -24.20
N ASP A 360 -6.40 3.50 -25.00
CA ASP A 360 -6.57 2.80 -26.27
C ASP A 360 -6.32 3.76 -27.44
N GLN A 361 -5.13 3.63 -28.04
CA GLN A 361 -4.71 4.43 -29.20
C GLN A 361 -5.51 4.07 -30.47
N ALA A 362 -6.10 2.88 -30.57
CA ALA A 362 -6.86 2.43 -31.75
C ALA A 362 -8.30 2.92 -31.72
N ALA A 363 -8.94 2.93 -30.55
CA ALA A 363 -10.23 3.58 -30.33
C ALA A 363 -10.11 5.11 -30.24
N GLY A 364 -8.90 5.63 -29.98
CA GLY A 364 -8.67 7.06 -29.77
C GLY A 364 -9.32 7.57 -28.49
N GLN A 365 -9.35 6.75 -27.43
CA GLN A 365 -10.01 7.04 -26.15
C GLN A 365 -9.12 6.67 -24.97
N VAL A 366 -9.28 7.39 -23.86
CA VAL A 366 -8.76 7.03 -22.55
C VAL A 366 -9.96 6.84 -21.62
N ASN A 367 -10.09 5.65 -21.04
CA ASN A 367 -11.20 5.28 -20.16
C ASN A 367 -10.68 5.09 -18.73
N GLY A 368 -11.36 5.67 -17.75
CA GLY A 368 -10.97 5.68 -16.34
C GLY A 368 -12.00 5.03 -15.43
N LEU A 369 -11.50 4.31 -14.44
CA LEU A 369 -12.23 3.85 -13.27
C LEU A 369 -11.56 4.44 -12.02
N ILE A 370 -12.36 5.06 -11.16
CA ILE A 370 -11.96 5.59 -9.85
C ILE A 370 -12.77 4.85 -8.78
N ASN A 371 -12.08 4.30 -7.78
CA ASN A 371 -12.68 3.69 -6.61
C ASN A 371 -12.10 4.32 -5.33
N VAL A 372 -12.99 4.67 -4.41
CA VAL A 372 -12.64 5.18 -3.09
C VAL A 372 -13.33 4.31 -2.05
N ASP A 373 -12.53 3.74 -1.15
CA ASP A 373 -12.98 2.84 -0.11
C ASP A 373 -12.49 3.40 1.23
N VAL A 374 -13.41 3.62 2.17
CA VAL A 374 -13.09 4.10 3.52
C VAL A 374 -13.91 3.29 4.52
N HIS A 375 -13.27 2.82 5.58
CA HIS A 375 -13.90 2.09 6.68
C HIS A 375 -13.56 2.78 8.00
N TYR A 376 -14.57 3.02 8.84
CA TYR A 376 -14.44 3.53 10.20
C TYR A 376 -15.24 2.62 11.15
N TYR A 377 -14.58 2.11 12.18
CA TYR A 377 -15.09 1.03 13.03
C TYR A 377 -14.99 1.31 14.54
N GLU A 378 -14.82 2.57 14.94
CA GLU A 378 -14.93 2.95 16.36
C GLU A 378 -16.40 2.82 16.81
N GLN A 379 -16.66 1.91 17.76
CA GLN A 379 -17.98 1.70 18.37
C GLN A 379 -19.12 1.38 17.37
N GLY A 380 -18.79 0.96 16.15
CA GLY A 380 -19.73 0.71 15.05
C GLY A 380 -19.02 0.14 13.82
N ASN A 381 -19.68 0.24 12.67
CA ASN A 381 -19.07 -0.02 11.36
C ASN A 381 -19.75 0.91 10.34
N VAL A 382 -18.95 1.76 9.71
CA VAL A 382 -19.36 2.69 8.65
C VAL A 382 -18.40 2.53 7.48
N GLN A 383 -18.93 2.25 6.29
CA GLN A 383 -18.15 2.08 5.07
C GLN A 383 -18.64 3.01 3.95
N LEU A 384 -17.69 3.69 3.32
CA LEU A 384 -17.82 4.25 1.98
C LEU A 384 -17.19 3.25 0.99
N ALA A 385 -17.90 2.97 -0.10
CA ALA A 385 -17.33 2.31 -1.27
C ALA A 385 -17.91 2.99 -2.52
N THR A 386 -17.04 3.58 -3.35
CA THR A 386 -17.45 4.29 -4.57
C THR A 386 -16.99 3.62 -5.85
N ASN A 387 -17.68 3.92 -6.94
CA ASN A 387 -17.30 3.53 -8.29
C ASN A 387 -17.71 4.67 -9.23
N HIS A 388 -16.73 5.38 -9.78
CA HIS A 388 -16.92 6.45 -10.75
C HIS A 388 -16.16 6.10 -12.03
N THR A 389 -16.83 6.22 -13.17
CA THR A 389 -16.25 5.94 -14.49
C THR A 389 -16.26 7.19 -15.35
N ALA A 390 -15.11 7.53 -15.92
CA ALA A 390 -14.93 8.69 -16.79
C ALA A 390 -14.24 8.29 -18.10
N SER A 391 -14.36 9.12 -19.13
CA SER A 391 -13.60 8.93 -20.37
C SER A 391 -13.31 10.25 -21.08
N PHE A 392 -12.22 10.29 -21.83
CA PHE A 392 -11.82 11.45 -22.63
C PHE A 392 -11.11 11.02 -23.92
N PRO A 393 -11.17 11.81 -25.01
CA PRO A 393 -10.51 11.48 -26.26
C PRO A 393 -8.99 11.54 -26.15
N TYR A 394 -8.31 10.59 -26.80
CA TYR A 394 -6.85 10.51 -26.87
C TYR A 394 -6.27 11.79 -27.52
N PRO A 395 -5.26 12.47 -26.92
CA PRO A 395 -4.65 13.64 -27.52
C PRO A 395 -3.83 13.27 -28.77
N ALA A 396 -4.35 13.61 -29.95
CA ALA A 396 -3.74 13.23 -31.24
C ALA A 396 -2.37 13.90 -31.53
N GLU A 397 -2.10 15.07 -30.95
CA GLU A 397 -0.87 15.85 -31.17
C GLU A 397 -0.33 16.46 -29.85
N PRO A 398 1.00 16.66 -29.73
CA PRO A 398 1.58 17.43 -28.64
C PRO A 398 1.12 18.89 -28.66
N LYS A 399 0.92 19.51 -27.50
CA LYS A 399 0.44 20.90 -27.38
C LYS A 399 1.45 21.77 -26.66
N GLY A 400 2.01 22.75 -27.38
CA GLY A 400 3.06 23.61 -26.86
C GLY A 400 4.28 22.78 -26.45
N THR A 401 4.59 22.79 -25.15
CA THR A 401 5.69 22.01 -24.55
C THR A 401 5.26 20.65 -24.00
N GLN A 402 3.96 20.31 -23.96
CA GLN A 402 3.48 19.06 -23.39
C GLN A 402 3.47 17.91 -24.40
N SER A 403 4.14 16.80 -24.05
CA SER A 403 4.01 15.53 -24.76
C SER A 403 2.58 14.97 -24.65
N VAL A 404 2.24 14.01 -25.51
CA VAL A 404 0.92 13.34 -25.45
C VAL A 404 0.71 12.64 -24.10
N ALA A 405 1.76 11.98 -23.56
CA ALA A 405 1.74 11.38 -22.23
C ALA A 405 1.45 12.41 -21.12
N SER A 406 2.10 13.58 -21.17
CA SER A 406 1.87 14.66 -20.21
C SER A 406 0.45 15.24 -20.31
N GLN A 407 -0.11 15.36 -21.52
CA GLN A 407 -1.51 15.78 -21.71
C GLN A 407 -2.51 14.76 -21.16
N ILE A 408 -2.26 13.45 -21.32
CA ILE A 408 -3.09 12.38 -20.75
C ILE A 408 -3.13 12.51 -19.23
N VAL A 409 -1.97 12.58 -18.56
CA VAL A 409 -1.91 12.71 -17.09
C VAL A 409 -2.48 14.06 -16.61
N THR A 410 -2.30 15.16 -17.36
CA THR A 410 -2.96 16.45 -17.07
C THR A 410 -4.48 16.36 -17.16
N SER A 411 -5.02 15.48 -18.01
CA SER A 411 -6.47 15.28 -18.17
C SER A 411 -7.02 14.39 -17.06
N ILE A 412 -6.28 13.35 -16.67
CA ILE A 412 -6.53 12.51 -15.49
C ILE A 412 -6.59 13.37 -14.22
N SER A 413 -5.53 14.15 -13.94
CA SER A 413 -5.43 15.05 -12.77
C SER A 413 -6.67 15.95 -12.61
N LYS A 414 -7.16 16.53 -13.71
CA LYS A 414 -8.36 17.37 -13.73
C LYS A 414 -9.63 16.58 -13.40
N ILE A 415 -9.80 15.38 -13.93
CA ILE A 415 -10.98 14.54 -13.66
C ILE A 415 -10.96 14.03 -12.21
N GLU A 416 -9.83 13.54 -11.72
CA GLU A 416 -9.71 13.07 -10.33
C GLU A 416 -9.92 14.23 -9.32
N THR A 417 -9.42 15.43 -9.63
CA THR A 417 -9.67 16.63 -8.81
C THR A 417 -11.14 17.05 -8.81
N LEU A 418 -11.81 17.04 -9.98
CA LEU A 418 -13.25 17.34 -10.07
C LEU A 418 -14.09 16.31 -9.32
N TYR A 419 -13.74 15.04 -9.38
CA TYR A 419 -14.43 13.98 -8.65
C TYR A 419 -14.23 14.06 -7.12
N HIS A 420 -13.05 14.45 -6.65
CA HIS A 420 -12.82 14.75 -5.23
C HIS A 420 -13.72 15.91 -4.76
N LEU A 421 -13.85 16.98 -5.54
CA LEU A 421 -14.77 18.09 -5.22
C LEU A 421 -16.25 17.64 -5.24
N GLU A 422 -16.65 16.82 -6.22
CA GLU A 422 -18.00 16.23 -6.30
C GLU A 422 -18.33 15.38 -5.05
N LEU A 423 -17.39 14.57 -4.56
CA LEU A 423 -17.57 13.80 -3.33
C LEU A 423 -17.83 14.70 -2.11
N ASN A 424 -17.11 15.81 -1.98
CA ASN A 424 -17.27 16.74 -0.87
C ASN A 424 -18.65 17.44 -0.91
N ASP A 425 -19.10 17.88 -2.08
CA ASP A 425 -20.45 18.44 -2.29
C ASP A 425 -21.56 17.40 -1.99
N VAL A 426 -21.38 16.15 -2.43
CA VAL A 426 -22.31 15.05 -2.15
C VAL A 426 -22.41 14.75 -0.66
N TYR A 427 -21.30 14.77 0.09
CA TYR A 427 -21.31 14.58 1.53
C TYR A 427 -22.07 15.69 2.27
N ALA A 428 -21.90 16.95 1.85
CA ALA A 428 -22.65 18.08 2.40
C ALA A 428 -24.17 17.94 2.14
N GLU A 429 -24.57 17.57 0.92
CA GLU A 429 -25.98 17.33 0.58
C GLU A 429 -26.59 16.15 1.35
N LEU A 430 -25.84 15.06 1.52
CA LEU A 430 -26.28 13.86 2.25
C LEU A 430 -26.59 14.19 3.73
N GLY A 431 -25.71 14.99 4.36
CA GLY A 431 -25.88 15.50 5.72
C GLY A 431 -27.19 16.29 5.89
N ASP A 432 -27.34 17.36 5.10
CA ASP A 432 -28.39 18.35 5.32
C ASP A 432 -29.77 17.91 4.82
N LYS A 433 -29.82 17.13 3.72
CA LYS A 433 -31.08 16.74 3.06
C LYS A 433 -31.47 15.30 3.38
N ALA A 434 -30.61 14.33 3.08
CA ALA A 434 -30.98 12.91 3.10
C ALA A 434 -31.16 12.36 4.52
N PHE A 435 -30.15 12.49 5.39
CA PHE A 435 -30.27 12.02 6.78
C PHE A 435 -31.37 12.76 7.55
N ARG A 436 -31.52 14.06 7.31
CA ARG A 436 -32.57 14.90 7.91
C ARG A 436 -34.00 14.48 7.50
N ALA A 437 -34.17 13.95 6.28
CA ALA A 437 -35.42 13.39 5.79
C ALA A 437 -35.71 12.00 6.39
N LEU A 438 -34.69 11.15 6.55
CA LEU A 438 -34.80 9.83 7.19
C LEU A 438 -35.16 9.93 8.68
N ARG A 439 -34.40 10.74 9.44
CA ARG A 439 -34.65 10.96 10.87
C ARG A 439 -34.34 12.40 11.27
N ARG A 440 -35.37 13.11 11.70
CA ARG A 440 -35.22 14.43 12.31
C ARG A 440 -34.60 14.32 13.70
N ALA A 441 -33.63 15.18 14.02
CA ALA A 441 -33.05 15.30 15.36
C ALA A 441 -34.11 15.66 16.43
N LEU A 442 -35.15 16.42 16.05
CA LEU A 442 -36.33 16.70 16.88
C LEU A 442 -37.64 16.56 16.08
N PRO A 443 -38.75 16.19 16.75
CA PRO A 443 -40.11 16.27 16.21
C PRO A 443 -40.48 17.60 15.56
N VAL A 444 -41.63 17.66 14.87
CA VAL A 444 -42.13 18.88 14.20
C VAL A 444 -42.28 20.05 15.19
N THR A 445 -42.64 19.76 16.43
CA THR A 445 -42.77 20.71 17.56
C THR A 445 -41.47 21.33 18.05
N ARG A 446 -40.29 20.85 17.59
CA ARG A 446 -38.95 21.24 18.09
C ARG A 446 -38.76 21.01 19.60
N GLN A 447 -39.46 20.03 20.17
CA GLN A 447 -39.36 19.62 21.58
C GLN A 447 -39.12 18.11 21.68
N LYS A 448 -38.45 17.65 22.76
CA LYS A 448 -38.34 16.21 23.08
C LYS A 448 -39.74 15.61 23.28
N MET A 449 -39.90 14.31 23.04
CA MET A 449 -41.22 13.66 23.11
C MET A 449 -41.73 13.61 24.55
N ASP A 450 -42.96 14.08 24.76
CA ASP A 450 -43.67 14.02 26.03
C ASP A 450 -44.40 12.68 26.13
N TRP A 451 -43.75 11.70 26.76
CA TRP A 451 -44.25 10.32 26.83
C TRP A 451 -45.55 10.18 27.63
N ASP A 452 -45.73 11.00 28.67
CA ASP A 452 -46.98 11.02 29.45
C ASP A 452 -48.16 11.42 28.55
N LYS A 453 -48.00 12.49 27.76
CA LYS A 453 -49.01 12.88 26.75
C LYS A 453 -49.23 11.80 25.70
N VAL A 454 -48.19 11.08 25.24
CA VAL A 454 -48.35 9.97 24.27
C VAL A 454 -49.28 8.89 24.81
N THR A 455 -49.14 8.47 26.07
CA THR A 455 -50.00 7.41 26.64
C THR A 455 -51.47 7.84 26.80
N GLY A 456 -51.73 9.13 27.02
CA GLY A 456 -53.09 9.66 27.15
C GLY A 456 -53.79 10.04 25.83
N TYR A 457 -53.10 10.03 24.70
CA TYR A 457 -53.61 10.64 23.46
C TYR A 457 -54.61 9.74 22.71
N THR A 458 -55.90 9.85 23.02
CA THR A 458 -56.99 9.16 22.30
C THR A 458 -57.30 9.76 20.92
N LEU A 459 -56.27 9.99 20.10
CA LEU A 459 -56.33 10.69 18.81
C LEU A 459 -57.46 10.20 17.88
N GLY A 460 -57.71 8.88 17.85
CA GLY A 460 -58.80 8.28 17.08
C GLY A 460 -60.21 8.67 17.55
N ALA A 461 -60.41 8.88 18.86
CA ALA A 461 -61.69 9.32 19.41
C ALA A 461 -62.00 10.77 19.03
N ASP A 462 -61.02 11.67 19.11
CA ASP A 462 -61.21 13.08 18.76
C ASP A 462 -61.27 13.31 17.25
N LEU A 463 -60.53 12.56 16.44
CA LEU A 463 -60.72 12.53 14.97
C LEU A 463 -62.10 11.99 14.56
N THR A 464 -62.71 11.13 15.37
CA THR A 464 -64.08 10.64 15.13
C THR A 464 -65.11 11.69 15.53
N LYS A 465 -64.92 12.42 16.64
CA LYS A 465 -65.80 13.56 17.03
C LYS A 465 -65.74 14.70 16.01
N ALA A 466 -64.56 14.99 15.45
CA ALA A 466 -64.37 16.07 14.48
C ALA A 466 -64.96 15.79 13.08
N ARG A 467 -65.66 14.65 12.91
CA ARG A 467 -66.19 14.16 11.62
C ARG A 467 -67.68 13.78 11.68
N GLY A 468 -68.38 14.16 12.76
CA GLY A 468 -69.82 13.93 12.99
C GLY A 468 -70.62 15.23 13.06
#